data_AF-A0A9J6GUL8-F1
#
_entry.id   AF-A0A9J6GUL8-F1
#
_cell.length_a   1.000
_cell.length_b   1.000
_cell.length_c   1.000
_cell.angle_alpha   90.00
_cell.angle_beta   90.00
_cell.angle_gamma   90.00
#
_symmetry.space_group_name_H-M   'P 1'
#
loop_
_entity.id
_entity.type
_entity.pdbx_description
1 polymer ?
#
loop_
_entity_poly.entity_id
_entity_poly.type
_entity_poly.pdbx_seq_one_letter_code
_entity_poly.pdbx_strand_id
1 'polypeptide(L)'
;MQCLAASAQGQNLTLRARNTTELELKFLPPNTTARLQPLDHSTKSFKVGYRRRLHDGLLMNLRVGTELKVDQLGAIHMITGAWNRVKQSVANCFRKAAS
;
A
#
# COMPACT_ATOMS: atom_id res chain seq x y z
N MET A 1 -14.85 -25.03 26.34
CA MET A 1 -14.14 -25.19 25.06
C MET A 1 -12.82 -24.45 25.16
N GLN A 2 -11.75 -25.19 25.45
CA GLN A 2 -10.39 -24.65 25.55
C GLN A 2 -9.84 -24.54 24.12
N CYS A 3 -9.57 -23.33 23.65
CA CYS A 3 -8.76 -23.12 22.46
C CYS A 3 -7.30 -23.44 22.82
N LEU A 4 -6.84 -24.64 22.45
CA LEU A 4 -5.43 -25.00 22.53
C LEU A 4 -4.59 -24.12 21.60
N ALA A 5 -3.43 -23.74 22.16
CA ALA A 5 -2.34 -22.94 21.64
C ALA A 5 -2.11 -22.95 20.12
N ALA A 6 -2.09 -21.75 19.53
CA ALA A 6 -1.14 -21.45 18.47
C ALA A 6 0.04 -20.74 19.13
N SER A 7 0.98 -21.52 19.68
CA SER A 7 2.31 -21.03 20.00
C SER A 7 2.98 -20.63 18.70
N ALA A 8 2.89 -19.34 18.35
CA ALA A 8 3.65 -18.76 17.26
C ALA A 8 5.12 -18.66 17.72
N GLN A 9 5.81 -19.80 17.78
CA GLN A 9 7.25 -19.82 17.86
C GLN A 9 7.77 -19.17 16.57
N GLY A 10 8.33 -17.97 16.72
CA GLY A 10 8.90 -17.17 15.66
C GLY A 10 10.05 -17.89 14.97
N GLN A 11 9.72 -18.70 13.98
CA GLN A 11 10.69 -19.19 13.01
C GLN A 11 10.68 -18.24 11.83
N ASN A 12 11.69 -17.36 11.78
CA ASN A 12 12.12 -16.76 10.53
C ASN A 12 12.61 -17.92 9.64
N LEU A 13 11.76 -18.39 8.73
CA LEU A 13 12.13 -19.41 7.76
C LEU A 13 12.85 -18.71 6.60
N THR A 14 14.16 -18.94 6.49
CA THR A 14 14.96 -18.49 5.35
C THR A 14 14.62 -19.37 4.15
N LEU A 15 13.60 -18.98 3.38
CA LEU A 15 13.26 -19.64 2.13
C LEU A 15 14.34 -19.30 1.09
N ARG A 16 15.22 -20.26 0.79
CA ARG A 16 16.20 -20.13 -0.30
C ARG A 16 15.47 -20.14 -1.65
N ALA A 17 15.14 -18.96 -2.16
CA ALA A 17 14.79 -18.81 -3.56
C ALA A 17 16.03 -19.14 -4.41
N ARG A 18 15.83 -19.93 -5.47
CA ARG A 18 16.89 -20.65 -6.21
C ARG A 18 18.00 -19.78 -6.83
N ASN A 19 17.94 -18.44 -6.75
CA ASN A 19 19.00 -17.56 -7.27
C ASN A 19 18.95 -16.10 -6.74
N THR A 20 18.69 -15.86 -5.45
CA THR A 20 18.69 -14.49 -4.89
C THR A 20 19.49 -14.37 -3.60
N THR A 21 20.05 -13.18 -3.39
CA THR A 21 20.61 -12.68 -2.13
C THR A 21 19.68 -12.98 -0.95
N GLU A 22 20.24 -13.25 0.23
CA GLU A 22 19.53 -13.71 1.43
C GLU A 22 18.22 -12.94 1.67
N LEU A 23 17.10 -13.62 1.44
CA LEU A 23 15.75 -13.10 1.63
C LEU A 23 15.19 -13.66 2.94
N GLU A 24 14.90 -12.77 3.89
CA GLU A 24 14.20 -13.11 5.13
C GLU A 24 12.67 -12.97 4.91
N LEU A 25 11.93 -14.06 5.10
CA LEU A 25 10.47 -14.03 5.07
C LEU A 25 9.92 -13.86 6.49
N LYS A 26 9.16 -12.78 6.73
CA LYS A 26 8.49 -12.53 8.01
C LYS A 26 7.02 -12.94 7.97
N PHE A 27 6.63 -13.83 8.88
CA PHE A 27 5.24 -14.23 9.05
C PHE A 27 4.49 -13.21 9.92
N LEU A 28 3.26 -12.88 9.49
CA LEU A 28 2.35 -12.05 10.26
C LEU A 28 1.33 -12.94 10.96
N PRO A 29 0.96 -12.66 12.23
CA PRO A 29 -0.13 -13.34 12.90
C PRO A 29 -1.44 -13.27 12.09
N PRO A 30 -2.33 -14.27 12.22
CA PRO A 30 -3.59 -14.29 11.49
C PRO A 30 -4.40 -13.01 11.75
N ASN A 31 -5.08 -12.49 10.72
CA ASN A 31 -5.94 -11.29 10.77
C ASN A 31 -5.24 -9.99 11.21
N THR A 32 -3.91 -9.92 11.15
CA THR A 32 -3.16 -8.70 11.50
C THR A 32 -2.61 -7.94 10.31
N THR A 33 -2.86 -8.42 9.09
CA THR A 33 -2.38 -7.87 7.81
C THR A 33 -2.57 -6.36 7.73
N ALA A 34 -3.80 -5.88 7.98
CA ALA A 34 -4.13 -4.45 7.91
C ALA A 34 -3.36 -3.57 8.92
N ARG A 35 -2.79 -4.16 9.99
CA ARG A 35 -2.05 -3.46 11.06
C ARG A 35 -0.53 -3.68 10.98
N LEU A 36 -0.06 -4.81 10.48
CA LEU A 36 1.36 -5.12 10.42
C LEU A 36 1.95 -5.03 9.01
N GLN A 37 1.15 -5.01 7.95
CA GLN A 37 1.68 -4.81 6.60
C GLN A 37 1.88 -3.32 6.29
N PRO A 38 3.12 -2.88 6.00
CA PRO A 38 3.40 -1.48 5.65
C PRO A 38 2.66 -1.03 4.37
N LEU A 39 2.40 -1.96 3.46
CA LEU A 39 1.68 -1.69 2.21
C LEU A 39 0.24 -1.24 2.48
N ASP A 40 -0.48 -1.93 3.37
CA ASP A 40 -1.87 -1.59 3.70
C ASP A 40 -1.99 -0.22 4.36
N HIS A 41 -0.98 0.19 5.15
CA HIS A 41 -0.92 1.52 5.73
C HIS A 41 -0.65 2.61 4.70
N SER A 42 0.33 2.38 3.81
CA SER A 42 0.74 3.37 2.80
C SER A 42 -0.30 3.56 1.71
N THR A 43 -1.09 2.52 1.42
CA THR A 43 -2.20 2.55 0.47
C THR A 43 -3.20 3.68 0.76
N LYS A 44 -3.41 4.02 2.04
CA LYS A 44 -4.30 5.15 2.42
C LYS A 44 -3.81 6.48 1.85
N SER A 45 -2.53 6.80 2.06
CA SER A 45 -1.92 8.04 1.56
C SER A 45 -1.91 8.11 0.03
N PHE A 46 -1.67 6.97 -0.62
CA PHE A 46 -1.73 6.84 -2.07
C PHE A 46 -3.13 7.13 -2.62
N LYS A 47 -4.17 6.51 -2.04
CA LYS A 47 -5.58 6.72 -2.44
C LYS A 47 -6.00 8.18 -2.31
N VAL A 48 -5.55 8.88 -1.26
CA VAL A 48 -5.79 10.32 -1.09
C VAL A 48 -5.15 11.12 -2.22
N GLY A 49 -3.88 10.84 -2.55
CA GLY A 49 -3.17 11.50 -3.65
C GLY A 49 -3.80 11.24 -5.03
N TYR A 50 -4.35 10.05 -5.26
CA TYR A 50 -5.07 9.71 -6.48
C TYR A 50 -6.41 10.44 -6.57
N ARG A 51 -7.24 10.38 -5.51
CA ARG A 51 -8.54 11.07 -5.45
C ARG A 51 -8.40 12.58 -5.62
N ARG A 52 -7.35 13.18 -5.06
CA ARG A 52 -7.07 14.60 -5.25
C ARG A 52 -6.92 14.97 -6.73
N ARG A 53 -6.20 14.14 -7.51
CA ARG A 53 -6.01 14.35 -8.95
C ARG A 53 -7.29 14.17 -9.74
N LEU A 54 -8.11 13.18 -9.38
CA LEU A 54 -9.44 13.03 -9.95
C LEU A 54 -10.31 14.26 -9.72
N HIS A 55 -10.30 14.80 -8.49
CA HIS A 55 -11.07 16.01 -8.17
C HIS A 55 -10.54 17.23 -8.93
N ASP A 56 -9.21 17.41 -8.99
CA ASP A 56 -8.60 18.52 -9.74
C ASP A 56 -8.97 18.43 -11.25
N GLY A 57 -8.94 17.22 -11.83
CA GLY A 57 -9.38 16.99 -13.21
C GLY A 57 -10.87 17.24 -13.43
N LEU A 58 -11.72 16.80 -12.50
CA LEU A 58 -13.16 17.07 -12.54
C LEU A 58 -13.45 18.58 -12.53
N LEU A 59 -12.80 19.32 -11.65
CA LEU A 59 -12.96 20.77 -11.55
C LEU A 59 -12.53 21.50 -12.81
N MET A 60 -11.47 21.04 -13.48
CA MET A 60 -11.04 21.62 -14.76
C MET A 60 -12.05 21.35 -15.86
N ASN A 61 -12.56 20.12 -15.96
CA ASN A 61 -13.54 19.77 -16.98
C ASN A 61 -14.88 20.47 -16.77
N LEU A 62 -15.33 20.65 -15.52
CA LEU A 62 -16.50 21.45 -15.20
C LEU A 62 -16.38 22.91 -15.67
N ARG A 63 -15.18 23.50 -15.61
CA ARG A 63 -14.94 24.87 -16.11
C ARG A 63 -14.98 24.96 -17.63
N VAL A 64 -14.53 23.92 -18.32
CA VAL A 64 -14.50 23.84 -19.79
C VAL A 64 -15.84 23.36 -20.35
N GLY A 65 -16.71 22.77 -19.52
CA GLY A 65 -17.99 22.19 -19.94
C GLY A 65 -17.86 20.78 -20.52
N THR A 66 -16.81 20.04 -20.16
CA THR A 66 -16.54 18.68 -20.62
C THR A 66 -16.77 17.66 -19.49
N GLU A 67 -16.96 16.39 -19.87
CA GLU A 67 -17.06 15.29 -18.91
C GLU A 67 -15.66 14.80 -18.49
N LEU A 68 -15.49 14.36 -17.25
CA LEU A 68 -14.28 13.65 -16.84
C LEU A 68 -14.30 12.21 -17.35
N LYS A 69 -13.51 11.94 -18.40
CA LYS A 69 -13.20 10.58 -18.85
C LYS A 69 -11.76 10.25 -18.52
N VAL A 70 -11.56 9.14 -17.81
CA VAL A 70 -10.24 8.63 -17.45
C VAL A 70 -10.03 7.33 -18.19
N ASP A 71 -9.17 7.35 -19.18
CA ASP A 71 -8.72 6.16 -19.89
C ASP A 71 -7.59 5.46 -19.12
N GLN A 72 -7.17 4.29 -19.62
CA GLN A 72 -6.12 3.49 -18.97
C GLN A 72 -4.81 4.27 -18.82
N LEU A 73 -4.41 5.03 -19.84
CA LEU A 73 -3.20 5.84 -19.81
C LEU A 73 -3.31 6.99 -18.80
N GLY A 74 -4.46 7.68 -18.76
CA GLY A 74 -4.76 8.71 -17.77
C GLY A 74 -4.73 8.16 -16.33
N ALA A 75 -5.27 6.96 -16.12
CA ALA A 75 -5.19 6.29 -14.82
C ALA A 75 -3.74 6.01 -14.40
N ILE A 76 -2.90 5.51 -15.30
CA ILE A 76 -1.46 5.28 -15.05
C ILE A 76 -0.77 6.60 -14.68
N HIS A 77 -1.02 7.68 -15.42
CA HIS A 77 -0.43 8.99 -15.10
C HIS A 77 -0.86 9.50 -13.71
N MET A 78 -2.13 9.31 -13.34
CA MET A 78 -2.61 9.68 -12.01
C MET A 78 -1.99 8.83 -10.90
N ILE A 79 -1.78 7.53 -11.13
CA ILE A 79 -1.07 6.62 -10.22
C ILE A 79 0.37 7.08 -10.02
N THR A 80 1.11 7.32 -11.11
CA THR A 80 2.50 7.79 -11.06
C THR A 80 2.61 9.13 -10.32
N GLY A 81 1.70 10.06 -10.62
CA GLY A 81 1.63 11.32 -9.89
C GLY A 81 1.35 11.10 -8.40
N ALA A 82 0.37 10.26 -8.05
CA ALA A 82 0.02 9.96 -6.67
C ALA A 82 1.21 9.38 -5.90
N TRP A 83 1.94 8.44 -6.51
CA TRP A 83 3.11 7.80 -5.92
C TRP A 83 4.20 8.79 -5.51
N ASN A 84 4.46 9.82 -6.32
CA ASN A 84 5.47 10.84 -6.01
C ASN A 84 5.21 11.61 -4.71
N ARG A 85 3.96 11.68 -4.23
CA ARG A 85 3.61 12.31 -2.95
C ARG A 85 3.70 11.38 -1.73
N VAL A 86 3.88 10.08 -1.94
CA VAL A 86 3.75 9.06 -0.89
C VAL A 86 5.06 8.79 -0.12
N LYS A 87 6.21 9.31 -0.59
CA LYS A 87 7.56 9.02 -0.03
C LYS A 87 7.64 9.12 1.50
N GLN A 88 7.20 10.24 2.09
CA GLN A 88 7.27 10.43 3.54
C GLN A 88 6.32 9.49 4.30
N SER A 89 5.13 9.25 3.74
CA SER A 89 4.15 8.33 4.31
C SER A 89 4.66 6.89 4.33
N VAL A 90 5.42 6.43 3.32
CA VAL A 90 6.01 5.07 3.32
C VAL A 90 6.91 4.87 4.54
N ALA A 91 7.84 5.77 4.80
CA ALA A 91 8.74 5.67 5.95
C ALA A 91 7.97 5.64 7.28
N ASN A 92 6.91 6.46 7.41
CA ASN A 92 6.05 6.45 8.58
C ASN A 92 5.23 5.14 8.70
N CYS A 93 4.83 4.53 7.58
CA CYS A 93 4.10 3.27 7.56
C CYS A 93 4.97 2.10 8.04
N PHE A 94 6.23 2.02 7.59
CA PHE A 94 7.17 1.03 8.10
C PHE A 94 7.41 1.17 9.61
N ARG A 95 7.54 2.41 10.10
CA ARG A 95 7.70 2.67 11.54
C ARG A 95 6.50 2.21 12.36
N LYS A 96 5.28 2.40 11.86
CA LYS A 96 4.03 1.99 12.53
C LYS A 96 3.75 0.50 12.44
N ALA A 97 4.17 -0.15 11.35
CA ALA A 97 4.02 -1.59 11.19
C ALA A 97 5.00 -2.38 12.08
N ALA A 98 6.11 -1.76 12.47
CA ALA A 98 7.13 -2.33 13.33
C ALA A 98 6.87 -2.12 14.85
N SER A 99 5.82 -1.35 15.22
CA SER A 99 5.40 -1.07 16.59
C SER A 99 4.16 -1.86 16.97
#